data_AF-A0AAV8XV99-F1
#
_entry.id   AF-A0AAV8XV99-F1
#
_cell.length_a   1.000
_cell.length_b   1.000
_cell.length_c   1.000
_cell.angle_alpha   90.00
_cell.angle_beta   90.00
_cell.angle_gamma   90.00
#
_symmetry.space_group_name_H-M   'P 1'
#
loop_
_entity.id
_entity.type
_entity.pdbx_description
1 polymer ?
#
loop_
_entity_poly.entity_id
_entity_poly.type
_entity_poly.pdbx_seq_one_letter_code
_entity_poly.pdbx_strand_id
1 'polypeptide(L)'
;MNELRCTDPRRARELASSNIIGSCIFTRYNNKTYTIDDIAWDMTPRDTFPTRDGGSTSFIDYYKHQHNITINDVNQPLLINRKTVKVPGSSETMERMICLIPELSYLTGLTDTMRSDFRVMKDVAQYTRVTPNQRMAALRAYLQNVNKSEKAQQILQEWGLKIATASIDIPARQLENEVVIFGGGQTYQTNNNADWNRAVGENRVTGPVDMLNWMSVFHGEG
;
A
#
# COMPACT_ATOMS: atom_id res chain seq x y z
N MET A 1 -6.06 4.28 -16.86
CA MET A 1 -7.18 3.31 -17.03
C MET A 1 -7.55 3.12 -18.51
N ASN A 2 -6.61 3.32 -19.47
CA ASN A 2 -6.86 3.23 -20.92
C ASN A 2 -6.17 2.02 -21.60
N GLU A 3 -5.52 1.14 -20.85
CA GLU A 3 -4.68 0.07 -21.40
C GLU A 3 -5.41 -1.27 -21.65
N LEU A 4 -6.73 -1.33 -21.41
CA LEU A 4 -7.53 -2.56 -21.53
C LEU A 4 -8.41 -2.63 -22.78
N ARG A 5 -8.18 -1.77 -23.79
CA ARG A 5 -8.85 -1.88 -25.09
C ARG A 5 -8.24 -3.02 -25.90
N CYS A 6 -8.51 -4.26 -25.49
CA CYS A 6 -8.20 -5.44 -26.28
C CYS A 6 -9.32 -5.67 -27.31
N THR A 7 -8.95 -5.91 -28.56
CA THR A 7 -9.86 -6.27 -29.67
C THR A 7 -10.48 -7.66 -29.51
N ASP A 8 -9.96 -8.50 -28.60
CA ASP A 8 -10.49 -9.84 -28.28
C ASP A 8 -11.08 -9.89 -26.86
N PRO A 9 -12.39 -10.16 -26.71
CA PRO A 9 -13.05 -10.28 -25.41
C PRO A 9 -12.46 -11.35 -24.48
N ARG A 10 -11.90 -12.44 -25.01
CA ARG A 10 -11.33 -13.51 -24.17
C ARG A 10 -10.03 -13.06 -23.51
N ARG A 11 -9.14 -12.47 -24.31
CA ARG A 11 -7.88 -11.92 -23.83
C ARG A 11 -8.10 -10.76 -22.85
N ALA A 12 -9.15 -9.97 -23.03
CA ALA A 12 -9.52 -8.93 -22.08
C ALA A 12 -9.89 -9.51 -20.69
N ARG A 13 -10.64 -10.62 -20.65
CA ARG A 13 -11.00 -11.31 -19.40
C ARG A 13 -9.78 -11.91 -18.71
N GLU A 14 -8.91 -12.58 -19.45
CA GLU A 14 -7.67 -13.14 -18.92
C GLU A 14 -6.77 -12.06 -18.30
N LEU A 15 -6.58 -10.93 -19.02
CA LEU A 15 -5.78 -9.82 -18.51
C LEU A 15 -6.41 -9.19 -17.26
N ALA A 16 -7.74 -9.02 -17.24
CA ALA A 16 -8.46 -8.50 -16.10
C ALA A 16 -8.31 -9.42 -14.88
N SER A 17 -8.56 -10.72 -15.04
CA SER A 17 -8.39 -11.71 -13.97
C SER A 17 -6.96 -11.73 -13.44
N SER A 18 -5.94 -11.72 -14.32
CA SER A 18 -4.53 -11.75 -13.91
C SER A 18 -4.08 -10.51 -13.14
N ASN A 19 -4.66 -9.33 -13.38
CA ASN A 19 -4.25 -8.09 -12.71
C ASN A 19 -5.10 -7.77 -11.46
N ILE A 20 -6.36 -8.22 -11.44
CA ILE A 20 -7.33 -7.80 -10.42
C ILE A 20 -7.45 -8.86 -9.30
N ILE A 21 -7.37 -10.14 -9.63
CA ILE A 21 -7.43 -11.22 -8.62
C ILE A 21 -6.20 -11.11 -7.71
N GLY A 22 -6.41 -11.22 -6.40
CA GLY A 22 -5.42 -11.01 -5.35
C GLY A 22 -5.24 -9.54 -4.94
N SER A 23 -5.78 -8.58 -5.70
CA SER A 23 -5.69 -7.16 -5.34
C SER A 23 -6.66 -6.80 -4.21
N CYS A 24 -6.24 -5.83 -3.38
CA CYS A 24 -7.08 -5.24 -2.35
C CYS A 24 -7.80 -4.00 -2.89
N ILE A 25 -9.13 -4.00 -2.83
CA ILE A 25 -9.98 -2.87 -3.17
C ILE A 25 -10.57 -2.22 -1.92
N PHE A 26 -10.91 -0.95 -2.06
CA PHE A 26 -11.57 -0.12 -1.09
C PHE A 26 -12.90 0.38 -1.65
N THR A 27 -13.92 0.36 -0.80
CA THR A 27 -15.26 0.83 -1.14
C THR A 27 -15.57 2.09 -0.33
N ARG A 28 -15.77 3.21 -1.03
CA ARG A 28 -15.94 4.53 -0.39
C ARG A 28 -17.23 4.66 0.42
N TYR A 29 -18.27 3.91 0.05
CA TYR A 29 -19.60 4.02 0.66
C TYR A 29 -19.68 3.44 2.08
N ASN A 30 -18.74 2.58 2.47
CA ASN A 30 -18.68 1.98 3.81
C ASN A 30 -17.27 2.02 4.45
N ASN A 31 -16.29 2.59 3.74
CA ASN A 31 -14.87 2.64 4.10
C ASN A 31 -14.26 1.27 4.44
N LYS A 32 -14.69 0.19 3.77
CA LYS A 32 -14.16 -1.16 3.95
C LYS A 32 -13.27 -1.59 2.80
N THR A 33 -12.31 -2.43 3.14
CA THR A 33 -11.40 -3.08 2.20
C THR A 33 -11.75 -4.55 2.01
N TYR A 34 -11.55 -5.04 0.79
CA TYR A 34 -11.83 -6.41 0.36
C TYR A 34 -10.72 -6.90 -0.55
N THR A 35 -10.30 -8.15 -0.39
CA THR A 35 -9.39 -8.81 -1.33
C THR A 35 -10.23 -9.49 -2.40
N ILE A 36 -9.87 -9.30 -3.66
CA ILE A 36 -10.60 -9.93 -4.76
C ILE A 36 -10.08 -11.35 -4.93
N ASP A 37 -10.96 -12.33 -4.81
CA ASP A 37 -10.62 -13.74 -4.98
C ASP A 37 -10.99 -14.23 -6.38
N ASP A 38 -12.03 -13.64 -7.00
CA ASP A 38 -12.49 -14.03 -8.34
C ASP A 38 -13.34 -12.92 -8.99
N ILE A 39 -13.69 -13.09 -10.26
CA ILE A 39 -14.59 -12.21 -11.02
C ILE A 39 -15.75 -13.03 -11.57
N ALA A 40 -16.98 -12.72 -11.14
CA ALA A 40 -18.20 -13.30 -11.67
C ALA A 40 -18.56 -12.63 -13.00
N TRP A 41 -18.22 -13.27 -14.12
CA TRP A 41 -18.54 -12.80 -15.48
C TRP A 41 -19.96 -13.13 -15.93
N ASP A 42 -20.61 -14.05 -15.23
CA ASP A 42 -21.98 -14.54 -15.43
C ASP A 42 -23.01 -13.75 -14.63
N MET A 43 -22.56 -12.98 -13.63
CA MET A 43 -23.42 -12.12 -12.81
C MET A 43 -23.26 -10.64 -13.18
N THR A 44 -24.33 -9.89 -13.03
CA THR A 44 -24.45 -8.46 -13.29
C THR A 44 -25.17 -7.74 -12.15
N PRO A 45 -25.08 -6.40 -12.05
CA PRO A 45 -25.83 -5.63 -11.06
C PRO A 45 -27.35 -5.82 -11.09
N ARG A 46 -27.93 -6.37 -12.17
CA ARG A 46 -29.36 -6.68 -12.26
C ARG A 46 -29.76 -7.93 -11.49
N ASP A 47 -28.81 -8.82 -11.22
CA ASP A 47 -29.10 -10.05 -10.51
C ASP A 47 -29.47 -9.76 -9.05
N THR A 48 -30.21 -10.70 -8.47
CA THR A 48 -30.73 -10.58 -7.10
C THR A 48 -29.95 -11.44 -6.13
N PHE A 49 -29.91 -11.02 -4.87
CA PHE A 49 -29.31 -11.78 -3.79
C PHE A 49 -30.26 -11.82 -2.59
N PRO A 50 -30.19 -12.89 -1.77
CA PRO A 50 -31.04 -13.01 -0.59
C PRO A 50 -30.64 -11.97 0.46
N THR A 51 -31.62 -11.22 0.95
CA THR A 51 -31.42 -10.28 2.07
C THR A 51 -31.53 -11.01 3.41
N ARG A 52 -30.96 -10.42 4.47
CA ARG A 52 -31.04 -10.98 5.83
C ARG A 52 -32.48 -11.14 6.32
N ASP A 53 -33.37 -10.29 5.80
CA ASP A 53 -34.79 -10.25 6.18
C ASP A 53 -35.64 -11.30 5.44
N GLY A 54 -35.01 -12.20 4.67
CA GLY A 54 -35.67 -13.30 3.97
C GLY A 54 -36.24 -12.93 2.59
N GLY A 55 -36.06 -11.68 2.16
CA GLY A 55 -36.41 -11.23 0.81
C GLY A 55 -35.30 -11.48 -0.21
N SER A 56 -35.55 -11.04 -1.45
CA SER A 56 -34.50 -10.90 -2.46
C SER A 56 -34.51 -9.47 -2.99
N THR A 57 -33.33 -8.91 -3.25
CA THR A 57 -33.18 -7.56 -3.81
C THR A 57 -32.10 -7.58 -4.87
N SER A 58 -32.22 -6.73 -5.89
CA SER A 58 -31.17 -6.57 -6.90
C SER A 58 -29.99 -5.80 -6.31
N PHE A 59 -28.79 -5.96 -6.86
CA PHE A 59 -27.66 -5.12 -6.44
C PHE A 59 -27.97 -3.64 -6.68
N ILE A 60 -28.61 -3.30 -7.80
CA ILE A 60 -28.99 -1.92 -8.13
C ILE A 60 -29.87 -1.31 -7.03
N ASP A 61 -30.95 -2.00 -6.66
CA ASP A 61 -31.90 -1.52 -5.66
C ASP A 61 -31.24 -1.43 -4.28
N TYR A 62 -30.44 -2.43 -3.92
CA TYR A 62 -29.70 -2.42 -2.66
C TYR A 62 -28.80 -1.19 -2.50
N TYR A 63 -27.94 -0.91 -3.50
CA TYR A 63 -27.04 0.24 -3.44
C TYR A 63 -27.80 1.57 -3.51
N LYS A 64 -28.94 1.60 -4.21
CA LYS A 64 -29.79 2.78 -4.27
C LYS A 64 -30.49 3.06 -2.94
N HIS A 65 -31.05 2.04 -2.29
CA HIS A 65 -31.77 2.21 -1.03
C HIS A 65 -30.83 2.41 0.17
N GLN A 66 -29.75 1.62 0.26
CA GLN A 66 -28.86 1.62 1.43
C GLN A 66 -27.86 2.77 1.41
N HIS A 67 -27.37 3.14 0.23
CA HIS A 67 -26.27 4.10 0.07
C HIS A 67 -26.62 5.31 -0.82
N ASN A 68 -27.83 5.36 -1.40
CA ASN A 68 -28.25 6.37 -2.38
C ASN A 68 -27.32 6.49 -3.60
N ILE A 69 -26.77 5.36 -4.04
CA ILE A 69 -25.85 5.28 -5.18
C ILE A 69 -26.60 4.74 -6.40
N THR A 70 -26.43 5.41 -7.55
CA THR A 70 -26.93 4.93 -8.83
C THR A 70 -25.78 4.27 -9.59
N ILE A 71 -25.93 3.00 -9.98
CA ILE A 71 -24.96 2.28 -10.81
C ILE A 71 -25.20 2.62 -12.28
N ASN A 72 -24.16 3.07 -12.98
CA ASN A 72 -24.29 3.51 -14.36
C ASN A 72 -24.14 2.34 -15.35
N ASP A 73 -23.16 1.46 -15.13
CA ASP A 73 -22.99 0.28 -15.96
C ASP A 73 -23.71 -0.93 -15.35
N VAL A 74 -24.88 -1.24 -15.88
CA VAL A 74 -25.73 -2.34 -15.41
C VAL A 74 -25.35 -3.71 -15.99
N ASN A 75 -24.40 -3.77 -16.93
CA ASN A 75 -23.90 -5.01 -17.55
C ASN A 75 -22.49 -5.39 -17.07
N GLN A 76 -21.90 -4.61 -16.16
CA GLN A 76 -20.57 -4.92 -15.64
C GLN A 76 -20.56 -6.25 -14.87
N PRO A 77 -19.43 -7.00 -14.87
CA PRO A 77 -19.28 -8.18 -14.03
C PRO A 77 -19.22 -7.80 -12.54
N LEU A 78 -19.29 -8.78 -11.65
CA LEU A 78 -19.14 -8.57 -10.21
C LEU A 78 -17.78 -9.09 -9.72
N LEU A 79 -17.22 -8.44 -8.70
CA LEU A 79 -16.01 -8.89 -8.01
C LEU A 79 -16.40 -9.77 -6.82
N ILE A 80 -15.75 -10.91 -6.66
CA ILE A 80 -16.02 -11.85 -5.59
C ILE A 80 -14.96 -11.70 -4.50
N ASN A 81 -15.40 -11.56 -3.26
CA ASN A 81 -14.59 -11.76 -2.07
C ASN A 81 -15.14 -12.94 -1.27
N ARG A 82 -14.31 -13.94 -0.97
CA ARG A 82 -14.65 -15.10 -0.16
C ARG A 82 -13.99 -14.95 1.21
N LYS A 83 -14.79 -15.08 2.27
CA LYS A 83 -14.30 -15.06 3.65
C LYS A 83 -14.76 -16.30 4.39
N THR A 84 -13.81 -17.09 4.87
CA THR A 84 -14.08 -18.18 5.82
C THR A 84 -14.29 -17.60 7.21
N VAL A 85 -15.49 -17.74 7.75
CA VAL A 85 -15.84 -17.28 9.10
C VAL A 85 -16.12 -18.50 9.97
N LYS A 86 -15.49 -18.58 11.15
CA LYS A 86 -15.80 -19.61 12.15
C LYS A 86 -17.17 -19.32 12.76
N VAL A 87 -18.04 -20.33 12.77
CA VAL A 87 -19.36 -20.19 13.39
C VAL A 87 -19.19 -20.20 14.91
N PRO A 88 -19.70 -19.21 15.66
CA PRO A 88 -19.62 -19.22 17.12
C PRO A 88 -20.31 -20.46 17.68
N GLY A 89 -19.56 -21.34 18.36
CA GLY A 89 -20.10 -22.56 18.98
C GLY A 89 -20.07 -23.83 18.12
N SER A 90 -19.50 -23.81 16.92
CA SER A 90 -19.26 -25.01 16.09
C SER A 90 -17.79 -25.07 15.64
N SER A 91 -17.28 -26.29 15.40
CA SER A 91 -15.99 -26.52 14.74
C SER A 91 -16.03 -26.26 13.23
N GLU A 92 -17.22 -26.03 12.67
CA GLU A 92 -17.42 -25.79 11.25
C GLU A 92 -17.10 -24.34 10.83
N THR A 93 -16.45 -24.22 9.68
CA THR A 93 -16.18 -22.95 9.01
C THR A 93 -17.22 -22.71 7.92
N MET A 94 -17.90 -21.56 7.96
CA MET A 94 -18.84 -21.16 6.91
C MET A 94 -18.14 -20.21 5.95
N GLU A 95 -18.21 -20.51 4.64
CA GLU A 95 -17.73 -19.62 3.60
C GLU A 95 -18.79 -18.56 3.29
N ARG A 96 -18.42 -17.28 3.46
CA ARG A 96 -19.25 -16.15 3.06
C ARG A 96 -18.70 -15.58 1.76
N MET A 97 -19.51 -15.66 0.71
CA MET A 97 -19.25 -15.03 -0.56
C MET A 97 -19.88 -13.63 -0.57
N ILE A 98 -19.09 -12.62 -0.93
CA ILE A 98 -19.51 -11.24 -1.05
C ILE A 98 -19.30 -10.81 -2.51
N CYS A 99 -20.38 -10.38 -3.16
CA CYS A 99 -20.31 -9.82 -4.51
C CYS A 99 -20.25 -8.28 -4.42
N LEU A 100 -19.25 -7.70 -5.06
CA LEU A 100 -18.95 -6.27 -5.05
C LEU A 100 -19.05 -5.72 -6.48
N ILE A 101 -19.46 -4.46 -6.60
CA ILE A 101 -19.58 -3.80 -7.90
C ILE A 101 -18.25 -3.12 -8.25
N PRO A 102 -17.62 -3.44 -9.41
CA PRO A 102 -16.38 -2.81 -9.85
C PRO A 102 -16.44 -1.28 -9.89
N GLU A 103 -17.53 -0.69 -10.40
CA GLU A 103 -17.74 0.77 -10.47
C GLU A 103 -17.62 1.47 -9.10
N LEU A 104 -17.96 0.77 -8.02
CA LEU A 104 -17.93 1.32 -6.65
C LEU A 104 -16.64 0.97 -5.89
N SER A 105 -15.72 0.27 -6.55
CA SER A 105 -14.51 -0.30 -5.98
C SER A 105 -13.28 0.42 -6.47
N TYR A 106 -12.42 0.83 -5.55
CA TYR A 106 -11.17 1.54 -5.85
C TYR A 106 -9.99 0.64 -5.48
N LEU A 107 -9.08 0.39 -6.42
CA LEU A 107 -7.84 -0.32 -6.11
C LEU A 107 -7.05 0.46 -5.06
N THR A 108 -6.53 -0.26 -4.07
CA THR A 108 -5.70 0.31 -3.00
C THR A 108 -4.24 -0.03 -3.20
N GLY A 109 -3.37 0.82 -2.64
CA GLY A 109 -1.93 0.64 -2.74
C GLY A 109 -1.36 1.08 -4.10
N LEU A 110 -0.10 0.74 -4.30
CA LEU A 110 0.63 1.00 -5.54
C LEU A 110 0.87 -0.35 -6.22
N THR A 111 0.43 -0.48 -7.47
CA THR A 111 0.72 -1.64 -8.32
C THR A 111 2.22 -1.73 -8.59
N ASP A 112 2.71 -2.92 -8.95
CA ASP A 112 4.13 -3.09 -9.28
C ASP A 112 4.56 -2.23 -10.46
N THR A 113 3.68 -2.02 -11.44
CA THR A 113 3.90 -1.08 -12.54
C THR A 113 4.10 0.35 -12.05
N MET A 114 3.25 0.84 -11.13
CA MET A 114 3.40 2.16 -10.52
C MET A 114 4.66 2.26 -9.65
N ARG A 115 5.05 1.17 -8.96
CA ARG A 115 6.29 1.13 -8.16
C ARG A 115 7.54 1.15 -9.03
N SER A 116 7.49 0.51 -10.19
CA SER A 116 8.59 0.50 -11.17
C SER A 116 8.75 1.85 -11.89
N ASP A 117 7.68 2.64 -11.96
CA ASP A 117 7.73 3.98 -12.55
C ASP A 117 8.35 5.00 -11.57
N PHE A 118 9.57 5.42 -11.89
CA PHE A 118 10.33 6.39 -11.10
C PHE A 118 9.62 7.74 -10.97
N ARG A 119 8.86 8.19 -11.98
CA ARG A 119 8.15 9.48 -11.94
C ARG A 119 7.03 9.43 -10.90
N VAL A 120 6.21 8.38 -10.95
CA VAL A 120 5.13 8.15 -9.98
C VAL A 120 5.69 8.05 -8.57
N MET A 121 6.76 7.25 -8.37
CA MET A 121 7.36 7.08 -7.05
C MET A 121 8.03 8.36 -6.52
N LYS A 122 8.59 9.20 -7.39
CA LYS A 122 9.15 10.50 -7.00
C LYS A 122 8.07 11.44 -6.49
N ASP A 123 6.94 11.52 -7.17
CA ASP A 123 5.80 12.35 -6.76
C ASP A 123 5.19 11.83 -5.45
N VAL A 124 4.98 10.51 -5.33
CA VAL A 124 4.52 9.89 -4.07
C VAL A 124 5.49 10.17 -2.92
N ALA A 125 6.79 10.10 -3.17
CA ALA A 125 7.82 10.36 -2.18
C ALA A 125 7.77 11.81 -1.66
N GLN A 126 7.40 12.79 -2.50
CA GLN A 126 7.26 14.19 -2.07
C GLN A 126 6.23 14.36 -0.95
N TYR A 127 5.15 13.57 -0.98
CA TYR A 127 4.08 13.64 0.01
C TYR A 127 4.26 12.67 1.18
N THR A 128 4.95 11.54 0.97
CA THR A 128 5.13 10.51 2.01
C THR A 128 6.43 10.66 2.80
N ARG A 129 7.45 11.33 2.27
CA ARG A 129 8.71 11.61 3.00
C ARG A 129 8.54 12.77 3.97
N VAL A 130 8.12 12.43 5.18
CA VAL A 130 8.02 13.38 6.29
C VAL A 130 9.37 13.53 6.97
N THR A 131 9.89 14.75 7.06
CA THR A 131 11.16 15.04 7.77
C THR A 131 11.00 14.87 9.29
N PRO A 132 12.09 14.66 10.07
CA PRO A 132 12.00 14.55 11.52
C PRO A 132 11.26 15.72 12.19
N ASN A 133 11.51 16.96 11.73
CA ASN A 133 10.87 18.16 12.25
C ASN A 133 9.36 18.19 11.95
N GLN A 134 8.96 17.86 10.72
CA GLN A 134 7.55 17.76 10.35
C GLN A 134 6.83 16.67 11.13
N ARG A 135 7.49 15.52 11.34
CA ARG A 135 6.94 14.41 12.12
C ARG A 135 6.73 14.80 13.57
N MET A 136 7.69 15.51 14.17
CA MET A 136 7.59 16.02 15.54
C MET A 136 6.47 17.07 15.67
N ALA A 137 6.32 17.97 14.69
CA ALA A 137 5.24 18.95 14.66
C ALA A 137 3.86 18.27 14.57
N ALA A 138 3.71 17.27 13.70
CA ALA A 138 2.48 16.49 13.57
C ALA A 138 2.15 15.72 14.86
N LEU A 139 3.15 15.14 15.54
CA LEU A 139 2.97 14.49 16.83
C LEU A 139 2.48 15.49 17.89
N ARG A 140 3.08 16.68 17.99
CA ARG A 140 2.64 17.72 18.93
C ARG A 140 1.22 18.17 18.65
N ALA A 141 0.85 18.38 17.38
CA ALA A 141 -0.51 18.73 17.00
C ALA A 141 -1.51 17.62 17.36
N TYR A 142 -1.16 16.36 17.13
CA TYR A 142 -1.96 15.22 17.55
C TYR A 142 -2.17 15.18 19.07
N LEU A 143 -1.11 15.31 19.86
CA LEU A 143 -1.20 15.36 21.33
C LEU A 143 -2.10 16.51 21.80
N GLN A 144 -1.98 17.68 21.19
CA GLN A 144 -2.86 18.82 21.50
C GLN A 144 -4.33 18.52 21.16
N ASN A 145 -4.61 17.89 20.02
CA ASN A 145 -5.97 17.56 19.62
C ASN A 145 -6.60 16.52 20.56
N VAL A 146 -5.85 15.51 20.96
CA VAL A 146 -6.32 14.48 21.90
C VAL A 146 -6.54 15.08 23.31
N ASN A 147 -5.66 15.98 23.75
CA ASN A 147 -5.80 16.64 25.05
C ASN A 147 -6.94 17.66 25.09
N LYS A 148 -7.27 18.31 23.96
CA LYS A 148 -8.43 19.22 23.84
C LYS A 148 -9.76 18.49 23.67
N SER A 149 -9.75 17.23 23.23
CA SER A 149 -10.96 16.46 22.99
C SER A 149 -11.48 15.84 24.29
N GLU A 150 -12.58 16.38 24.82
CA GLU A 150 -13.22 15.86 26.05
C GLU A 150 -13.59 14.37 25.93
N LYS A 151 -14.11 13.94 24.77
CA LYS A 151 -14.44 12.53 24.52
C LYS A 151 -13.22 11.62 24.62
N ALA A 152 -12.09 12.04 24.06
CA ALA A 152 -10.86 11.26 24.14
C ALA A 152 -10.31 11.20 25.57
N GLN A 153 -10.41 12.30 26.33
CA GLN A 153 -10.02 12.34 27.74
C GLN A 153 -10.90 11.45 28.60
N GLN A 154 -12.22 11.41 28.37
CA GLN A 154 -13.13 10.52 29.08
C GLN A 154 -12.74 9.05 28.89
N ILE A 155 -12.53 8.62 27.63
CA ILE A 155 -12.09 7.25 27.34
C ILE A 155 -10.76 6.96 28.06
N LEU A 156 -9.79 7.87 28.05
CA LEU A 156 -8.53 7.63 28.75
C LEU A 156 -8.73 7.51 30.26
N GLN A 157 -9.56 8.36 30.85
CA GLN A 157 -9.85 8.37 32.29
C GLN A 157 -10.62 7.13 32.75
N GLU A 158 -11.56 6.61 31.94
CA GLU A 158 -12.27 5.35 32.22
C GLU A 158 -11.29 4.18 32.38
N TRP A 159 -10.17 4.21 31.65
CA TRP A 159 -9.10 3.21 31.73
C TRP A 159 -8.01 3.59 32.74
N GLY A 160 -8.14 4.71 33.46
CA GLY A 160 -7.12 5.22 34.38
C GLY A 160 -5.84 5.69 33.69
N LEU A 161 -5.88 5.98 32.39
CA LEU A 161 -4.75 6.35 31.57
C LEU A 161 -4.68 7.87 31.37
N LYS A 162 -3.46 8.38 31.16
CA LYS A 162 -3.21 9.76 30.73
C LYS A 162 -2.12 9.76 29.68
N ILE A 163 -2.30 10.55 28.62
CA ILE A 163 -1.31 10.71 27.57
C ILE A 163 -0.27 11.76 27.99
N ALA A 164 1.01 11.45 27.75
CA ALA A 164 2.10 12.39 27.97
C ALA A 164 2.00 13.60 27.02
N THR A 165 2.36 14.79 27.52
CA THR A 165 2.24 16.05 26.77
C THR A 165 3.41 16.31 25.82
N ALA A 166 4.49 15.53 25.93
CA ALA A 166 5.71 15.67 25.15
C ALA A 166 6.34 14.30 24.84
N SER A 167 7.30 14.30 23.92
CA SER A 167 8.18 13.16 23.67
C SER A 167 9.06 12.86 24.88
N ILE A 168 9.49 11.61 25.01
CA ILE A 168 10.43 11.18 26.04
C ILE A 168 11.85 11.38 25.51
N ASP A 169 12.70 11.98 26.31
CA ASP A 169 14.13 12.09 26.01
C ASP A 169 14.84 10.79 26.39
N ILE A 170 15.57 10.23 25.43
CA ILE A 170 16.29 8.97 25.62
C ILE A 170 17.79 9.27 25.52
N PRO A 171 18.60 8.92 26.53
CA PRO A 171 20.05 9.04 26.41
C PRO A 171 20.56 8.10 25.33
N ALA A 172 21.15 8.66 24.28
CA ALA A 172 21.74 7.92 23.17
C ALA A 172 23.28 7.96 23.27
N ARG A 173 23.94 6.96 22.66
CA ARG A 173 25.38 6.95 22.47
C ARG A 173 25.70 7.10 20.99
N GLN A 174 26.62 7.99 20.66
CA GLN A 174 27.22 8.11 19.34
C GLN A 174 28.58 7.41 19.38
N LEU A 175 28.79 6.44 18.48
CA LEU A 175 30.09 5.80 18.34
C LEU A 175 31.06 6.73 17.62
N GLU A 176 32.35 6.53 17.87
CA GLU A 176 33.39 7.23 17.13
C GLU A 176 33.40 6.80 15.67
N ASN A 177 33.83 7.72 14.81
CA ASN A 177 33.92 7.45 13.38
C ASN A 177 35.11 6.54 13.10
N GLU A 178 34.86 5.47 12.34
CA GLU A 178 35.90 4.50 11.97
C GLU A 178 36.90 5.08 10.95
N VAL A 179 38.11 4.51 10.94
CA VAL A 179 39.14 4.83 9.95
C VAL A 179 39.06 3.85 8.81
N VAL A 180 38.87 4.34 7.58
CA VAL A 180 38.94 3.50 6.38
C VAL A 180 40.40 3.38 5.94
N ILE A 181 40.84 2.15 5.70
CA ILE A 181 42.21 1.84 5.26
C ILE A 181 42.18 1.49 3.76
N PHE A 182 43.04 2.17 3.01
CA PHE A 182 43.22 2.04 1.56
C PHE A 182 44.57 1.40 1.22
N GLY A 183 44.79 1.14 -0.07
CA GLY A 183 46.03 0.54 -0.58
C GLY A 183 47.26 1.39 -0.28
N GLY A 184 48.39 0.71 -0.03
CA GLY A 184 49.63 1.38 0.35
C GLY A 184 49.62 1.99 1.75
N GLY A 185 48.69 1.60 2.62
CA GLY A 185 48.59 2.07 4.00
C GLY A 185 47.99 3.48 4.14
N GLN A 186 47.37 4.01 3.09
CA GLN A 186 46.63 5.26 3.15
C GLN A 186 45.42 5.10 4.07
N THR A 187 45.09 6.13 4.85
CA THR A 187 43.95 6.11 5.76
C THR A 187 43.05 7.31 5.54
N TYR A 188 41.75 7.12 5.78
CA TYR A 188 40.74 8.16 5.68
C TYR A 188 39.86 8.14 6.93
N GLN A 189 39.86 9.23 7.69
CA GLN A 189 38.97 9.40 8.82
C GLN A 189 37.56 9.66 8.31
N THR A 190 36.60 8.80 8.69
CA THR A 190 35.20 9.02 8.30
C THR A 190 34.54 10.14 9.12
N ASN A 191 33.41 10.62 8.63
CA ASN A 191 32.58 11.62 9.29
C ASN A 191 31.23 10.99 9.72
N ASN A 192 30.41 11.76 10.42
CA ASN A 192 29.10 11.31 10.91
C ASN A 192 28.09 10.95 9.80
N ASN A 193 28.38 11.27 8.54
CA ASN A 193 27.54 10.87 7.41
C ASN A 193 27.90 9.45 6.92
N ALA A 194 29.00 8.86 7.41
CA ALA A 194 29.53 7.58 6.98
C ALA A 194 29.63 7.44 5.45
N ASP A 195 30.05 8.52 4.78
CA ASP A 195 30.25 8.57 3.33
C ASP A 195 31.71 8.87 3.00
N TRP A 196 32.31 7.98 2.20
CA TRP A 196 33.70 8.07 1.74
C TRP A 196 33.82 7.90 0.22
N ASN A 197 32.73 8.06 -0.55
CA ASN A 197 32.76 7.87 -2.01
C ASN A 197 33.83 8.72 -2.72
N ARG A 198 34.01 9.96 -2.26
CA ARG A 198 35.07 10.83 -2.76
C ARG A 198 36.47 10.27 -2.46
N ALA A 199 36.67 9.75 -1.26
CA ALA A 199 37.94 9.16 -0.84
C ALA A 199 38.28 7.90 -1.64
N VAL A 200 37.28 7.13 -2.10
CA VAL A 200 37.50 5.97 -2.98
C VAL A 200 38.14 6.38 -4.31
N GLY A 201 37.73 7.52 -4.89
CA GLY A 201 38.30 8.01 -6.15
C GLY A 201 39.70 8.63 -6.00
N GLU A 202 40.03 9.13 -4.81
CA GLU A 202 41.31 9.80 -4.53
C GLU A 202 42.40 8.85 -4.03
N ASN A 203 42.04 7.67 -3.51
CA ASN A 203 42.98 6.72 -2.89
C ASN A 203 43.12 5.42 -3.71
N ARG A 204 44.22 4.70 -3.48
CA ARG A 204 44.46 3.40 -4.14
C ARG A 204 43.61 2.30 -3.49
N VAL A 205 43.17 1.33 -4.30
CA VAL A 205 42.52 0.11 -3.78
C VAL A 205 43.51 -0.76 -3.00
N THR A 206 43.03 -1.45 -1.96
CA THR A 206 43.86 -2.28 -1.06
C THR A 206 44.52 -3.46 -1.77
N GLY A 207 43.81 -4.07 -2.71
CA GLY A 207 44.30 -5.16 -3.55
C GLY A 207 43.90 -4.93 -5.01
N PRO A 208 44.70 -4.20 -5.80
CA PRO A 208 44.44 -4.08 -7.22
C PRO A 208 44.59 -5.45 -7.88
N VAL A 209 43.65 -5.78 -8.77
CA VAL A 209 43.70 -6.98 -9.61
C VAL A 209 43.71 -6.51 -11.06
N ASP A 210 44.69 -6.98 -11.83
CA ASP A 210 44.84 -6.60 -13.22
C ASP A 210 43.73 -7.22 -14.08
N MET A 211 42.91 -6.40 -14.72
CA MET A 211 41.94 -6.85 -15.72
C MET A 211 42.59 -6.91 -17.11
N LEU A 212 43.25 -8.03 -17.40
CA LEU A 212 43.98 -8.23 -18.65
C LEU A 212 43.06 -8.60 -19.84
N ASN A 213 41.97 -9.33 -19.57
CA ASN A 213 41.06 -9.84 -20.59
C ASN A 213 39.65 -9.33 -20.31
N TRP A 214 39.19 -8.35 -21.10
CA TRP A 214 37.84 -7.82 -21.02
C TRP A 214 37.30 -7.51 -22.43
N MET A 215 35.99 -7.61 -22.59
CA MET A 215 35.29 -7.30 -23.84
C MET A 215 34.10 -6.41 -23.50
N SER A 216 33.97 -5.29 -24.20
CA SER A 216 32.76 -4.46 -24.18
C SER A 216 31.95 -4.73 -25.43
N VAL A 217 30.69 -5.11 -25.25
CA VAL A 217 29.73 -5.30 -26.34
C VAL A 217 28.66 -4.24 -26.19
N PHE A 218 28.46 -3.45 -27.23
CA PHE A 218 27.36 -2.48 -27.31
C PHE A 218 26.58 -2.73 -28.60
N HIS A 219 25.26 -2.62 -28.53
CA HIS A 219 24.40 -2.69 -29.69
C HIS A 219 24.25 -1.29 -30.27
N GLY A 220 24.66 -1.07 -31.52
CA GLY A 220 24.40 0.17 -32.22
C GLY A 220 22.95 0.18 -32.69
N GLU A 221 22.10 1.01 -32.08
CA GLU A 221 20.81 1.35 -32.67
C GLU A 221 21.07 2.25 -33.89
N GLY A 222 20.65 1.79 -35.07
CA GLY A 222 20.63 2.57 -36.32
C GLY A 222 19.35 3.37 -36.47
#